data_AF-A0A449D9I0-F1
#
_entry.id   AF-A0A449D9I0-F1
#
_cell.length_a   1.000
_cell.length_b   1.000
_cell.length_c   1.000
_cell.angle_alpha   90.00
_cell.angle_beta   90.00
_cell.angle_gamma   90.00
#
_symmetry.space_group_name_H-M   'P 1'
#
loop_
_entity.id
_entity.type
_entity.pdbx_description
1 polymer ?
#
loop_
_entity_poly.entity_id
_entity_poly.type
_entity_poly.pdbx_seq_one_letter_code
_entity_poly.pdbx_strand_id
1 'polypeptide(L)'
;MLAVFDAYVNDPLPTDRGCGFLNAAAELSTDHPAFPVIRAHKHAVRRRIEDLIRTDHPALPSHEAAADQVFLLLEGAIAHRGIDSDDQYVTKARRMAAELVRISSEVRQGAYPRFVDTGVVYAASASLSV
;
A
#
# COMPACT_ATOMS: atom_id res chain seq x y z
N MET A 1 -7.55 1.94 -5.98
CA MET A 1 -6.45 1.39 -5.18
C MET A 1 -6.36 -0.13 -5.30
N LEU A 2 -7.31 -0.91 -4.74
CA LEU A 2 -7.15 -2.37 -4.61
C LEU A 2 -6.95 -3.13 -5.93
N ALA A 3 -7.42 -2.58 -7.04
CA ALA A 3 -7.20 -3.13 -8.39
C ALA A 3 -5.70 -3.31 -8.74
N VAL A 4 -4.78 -2.60 -8.07
CA VAL A 4 -3.34 -2.82 -8.25
C VAL A 4 -2.93 -4.25 -7.86
N PHE A 5 -3.48 -4.80 -6.78
CA PHE A 5 -3.19 -6.19 -6.37
C PHE A 5 -3.77 -7.17 -7.37
N ASP A 6 -4.99 -6.90 -7.85
CA ASP A 6 -5.68 -7.75 -8.82
C ASP A 6 -4.91 -7.78 -10.16
N ALA A 7 -4.27 -6.67 -10.55
CA ALA A 7 -3.42 -6.61 -11.74
C ALA A 7 -2.16 -7.48 -11.61
N TYR A 8 -1.57 -7.59 -10.42
CA TYR A 8 -0.42 -8.46 -10.18
C TYR A 8 -0.81 -9.95 -10.15
N VAL A 9 -1.97 -10.28 -9.57
CA VAL A 9 -2.49 -11.66 -9.56
C VAL A 9 -2.74 -12.15 -10.98
N ASN A 10 -3.37 -11.31 -11.81
CA ASN A 10 -3.79 -11.64 -13.16
C ASN A 10 -2.77 -11.24 -14.25
N ASP A 11 -1.52 -10.96 -13.87
CA ASP A 11 -0.48 -10.60 -14.83
C ASP A 11 -0.24 -11.77 -15.80
N PRO A 12 -0.37 -11.57 -17.12
CA PRO A 12 -0.13 -12.61 -18.11
C PRO A 12 1.36 -12.95 -18.28
N LEU A 13 2.28 -12.16 -17.71
CA LEU A 13 3.70 -12.45 -17.72
C LEU A 13 4.04 -13.56 -16.70
N PRO A 14 5.08 -14.38 -16.95
CA PRO A 14 5.54 -15.37 -15.99
C PRO A 14 6.17 -14.67 -14.77
N THR A 15 5.35 -14.41 -13.77
CA THR A 15 5.72 -13.80 -12.47
C THR A 15 5.78 -14.84 -11.34
N ASP A 16 5.94 -16.12 -11.70
CA ASP A 16 6.08 -17.25 -10.79
C ASP A 16 7.28 -17.09 -9.84
N ARG A 17 8.31 -16.33 -10.24
CA ARG A 17 9.46 -15.97 -9.40
C ARG A 17 9.33 -14.60 -8.72
N GLY A 18 8.13 -14.03 -8.66
CA GLY A 18 7.90 -12.71 -8.08
C GLY A 18 8.34 -11.58 -9.02
N CYS A 19 8.88 -10.50 -8.45
CA CYS A 19 9.24 -9.31 -9.22
C CYS A 19 10.61 -9.44 -9.90
N GLY A 20 10.64 -9.45 -11.23
CA GLY A 20 11.89 -9.47 -12.00
C GLY A 20 12.87 -8.34 -11.63
N PHE A 21 12.38 -7.15 -11.26
CA PHE A 21 13.24 -6.04 -10.82
C PHE A 21 13.88 -6.29 -9.45
N LEU A 22 13.17 -6.94 -8.51
CA LEU A 22 13.74 -7.28 -7.20
C LEU A 22 14.79 -8.38 -7.34
N ASN A 23 14.49 -9.40 -8.15
CA ASN A 23 15.43 -10.49 -8.42
C ASN A 23 16.69 -9.97 -9.09
N ALA A 24 16.55 -9.12 -10.12
CA ALA A 24 17.70 -8.47 -10.75
C ALA A 24 18.50 -7.63 -9.76
N ALA A 25 17.85 -6.82 -8.92
CA ALA A 25 18.55 -6.01 -7.92
C ALA A 25 19.36 -6.85 -6.90
N ALA A 26 18.92 -8.08 -6.62
CA ALA A 26 19.62 -8.99 -5.71
C ALA A 26 20.88 -9.64 -6.32
N GLU A 27 20.93 -9.78 -7.65
CA GLU A 27 22.03 -10.46 -8.35
C GLU A 27 23.08 -9.49 -8.92
N LEU A 28 22.70 -8.24 -9.18
CA LEU A 28 23.54 -7.26 -9.84
C LEU A 28 24.53 -6.58 -8.87
N SER A 29 25.69 -6.18 -9.40
CA SER A 29 26.63 -5.30 -8.67
C SER A 29 26.00 -3.93 -8.41
N THR A 30 26.35 -3.29 -7.29
CA THR A 30 25.72 -2.04 -6.84
C THR A 30 25.91 -0.86 -7.79
N ASP A 31 26.92 -0.91 -8.66
CA ASP A 31 27.23 0.06 -9.71
C ASP A 31 26.58 -0.25 -11.07
N HIS A 32 25.83 -1.36 -11.17
CA HIS A 32 25.25 -1.81 -12.43
C HIS A 32 24.24 -0.79 -13.02
N PRO A 33 24.28 -0.52 -14.34
CA PRO A 33 23.44 0.51 -14.98
C PRO A 33 21.92 0.19 -14.99
N ALA A 34 21.51 -0.99 -14.55
CA ALA A 34 20.09 -1.33 -14.41
C ALA A 34 19.44 -0.69 -13.16
N PHE A 35 20.22 -0.31 -12.14
CA PHE A 35 19.67 0.26 -10.91
C PHE A 35 18.83 1.53 -11.11
N PRO A 36 19.22 2.49 -11.98
CA PRO A 36 18.34 3.59 -12.38
C PRO A 36 16.98 3.15 -12.94
N VAL A 37 16.95 2.10 -13.77
CA VAL A 37 15.71 1.55 -14.37
C VAL A 37 14.85 0.87 -13.31
N ILE A 38 15.47 0.04 -12.46
CA ILE A 38 14.80 -0.59 -11.31
C ILE A 38 14.15 0.46 -10.41
N ARG A 39 14.90 1.50 -10.02
CA ARG A 39 14.36 2.60 -9.19
C ARG A 39 13.22 3.33 -9.89
N ALA A 40 13.40 3.67 -11.17
CA ALA A 40 12.35 4.36 -11.93
C ALA A 40 11.04 3.55 -11.96
N HIS A 41 11.13 2.24 -12.17
CA HIS A 41 9.98 1.34 -12.12
C HIS A 41 9.33 1.33 -10.73
N LYS A 42 10.10 1.12 -9.65
CA LYS A 42 9.57 1.10 -8.28
C LYS A 42 8.90 2.42 -7.88
N HIS A 43 9.50 3.55 -8.26
CA HIS A 43 8.89 4.86 -8.05
C HIS A 43 7.61 5.06 -8.87
N ALA A 44 7.54 4.53 -10.09
CA ALA A 44 6.33 4.60 -10.90
C ALA A 44 5.18 3.79 -10.29
N VAL A 45 5.45 2.58 -9.76
CA VAL A 45 4.46 1.77 -9.05
C VAL A 45 3.96 2.51 -7.80
N ARG A 46 4.86 3.03 -6.96
CA ARG A 46 4.49 3.84 -5.77
C ARG A 46 3.61 5.04 -6.15
N ARG A 47 4.00 5.84 -7.16
CA ARG A 47 3.20 6.99 -7.60
C ARG A 47 1.83 6.58 -8.11
N ARG A 48 1.76 5.49 -8.88
CA ARG A 48 0.48 4.96 -9.37
C ARG A 48 -0.41 4.55 -8.20
N ILE A 49 0.18 3.97 -7.16
CA ILE A 49 -0.54 3.64 -5.93
C ILE A 49 -1.09 4.91 -5.27
N GLU A 50 -0.26 5.94 -5.09
CA GLU A 50 -0.70 7.21 -4.53
C GLU A 50 -1.86 7.85 -5.30
N ASP A 51 -1.79 7.88 -6.64
CA ASP A 51 -2.85 8.42 -7.49
C ASP A 51 -4.17 7.66 -7.33
N LEU A 52 -4.09 6.33 -7.23
CA LEU A 52 -5.25 5.47 -7.00
C LEU A 52 -5.84 5.67 -5.60
N ILE A 53 -5.02 5.90 -4.57
CA ILE A 53 -5.48 6.24 -3.22
C ILE A 53 -6.17 7.61 -3.23
N ARG A 54 -5.55 8.60 -3.86
CA ARG A 54 -6.10 9.96 -3.94
C ARG A 54 -7.45 9.99 -4.62
N THR A 55 -7.61 9.19 -5.68
CA THR A 55 -8.86 9.05 -6.43
C THR A 55 -9.95 8.37 -5.60
N ASP A 56 -9.65 7.22 -4.99
CA ASP A 56 -10.64 6.42 -4.28
C ASP A 56 -10.98 6.98 -2.88
N HIS A 57 -10.02 7.68 -2.26
CA HIS A 57 -10.09 8.14 -0.87
C HIS A 57 -9.59 9.60 -0.73
N PRO A 58 -10.28 10.57 -1.35
CA PRO A 58 -9.86 11.97 -1.36
C PRO A 58 -9.80 12.59 0.04
N ALA A 59 -10.54 12.03 1.01
CA ALA A 59 -10.59 12.50 2.39
C ALA A 59 -9.52 11.90 3.32
N LEU A 60 -8.58 11.09 2.82
CA LEU A 60 -7.47 10.60 3.67
C LEU A 60 -6.59 11.76 4.16
N PRO A 61 -6.07 11.68 5.41
CA PRO A 61 -5.17 12.70 5.95
C PRO A 61 -3.86 12.87 5.17
N SER A 62 -3.32 11.77 4.65
CA SER A 62 -2.10 11.76 3.83
C SER A 62 -2.18 10.63 2.82
N HIS A 63 -2.29 10.99 1.53
CA HIS A 63 -2.24 10.03 0.42
C HIS A 63 -0.85 9.43 0.27
N GLU A 64 0.20 10.24 0.48
CA GLU A 64 1.59 9.81 0.41
C GLU A 64 1.90 8.73 1.46
N ALA A 65 1.58 8.98 2.74
CA ALA A 65 1.87 8.00 3.80
C ALA A 65 1.12 6.66 3.57
N ALA A 66 -0.14 6.74 3.15
CA ALA A 66 -0.91 5.54 2.80
C ALA A 66 -0.30 4.81 1.59
N ALA A 67 0.17 5.55 0.57
CA ALA A 67 0.82 4.96 -0.59
C ALA A 67 2.10 4.21 -0.22
N ASP A 68 2.87 4.72 0.75
CA ASP A 68 4.11 4.10 1.20
C ASP A 68 3.86 2.76 1.87
N GLN A 69 2.86 2.74 2.75
CA GLN A 69 2.47 1.54 3.46
C GLN A 69 1.93 0.49 2.49
N VAL A 70 1.05 0.89 1.56
CA VAL A 70 0.50 -0.01 0.55
C VAL A 70 1.58 -0.50 -0.42
N PHE A 71 2.51 0.35 -0.83
CA PHE A 71 3.65 -0.01 -1.67
C PHE A 71 4.52 -1.07 -0.99
N LEU A 72 4.85 -0.90 0.29
CA LEU A 72 5.65 -1.89 1.04
C LEU A 72 4.91 -3.22 1.21
N LEU A 73 3.59 -3.20 1.46
CA LEU A 73 2.77 -4.42 1.51
C LEU A 73 2.76 -5.16 0.16
N LEU A 74 2.63 -4.45 -0.95
CA LEU A 74 2.68 -5.03 -2.29
C LEU A 74 4.06 -5.63 -2.59
N GLU A 75 5.14 -4.88 -2.33
CA GLU A 75 6.51 -5.35 -2.59
C GLU A 75 6.84 -6.61 -1.78
N GLY A 76 6.48 -6.63 -0.49
CA GLY A 76 6.66 -7.81 0.36
C GLY A 76 5.85 -9.02 -0.12
N ALA A 77 4.60 -8.81 -0.52
CA ALA A 77 3.76 -9.88 -1.05
C ALA A 77 4.31 -10.48 -2.35
N ILE A 78 4.82 -9.63 -3.25
CA ILE A 78 5.40 -10.07 -4.52
C ILE A 78 6.75 -10.74 -4.34
N ALA A 79 7.56 -10.32 -3.37
CA ALA A 79 8.79 -11.03 -3.01
C ALA A 79 8.48 -12.45 -2.51
N HIS A 80 7.45 -12.60 -1.68
CA HIS A 80 7.01 -13.91 -1.17
C HIS A 80 6.36 -14.80 -2.22
N ARG A 81 5.65 -14.23 -3.21
CA ARG A 81 5.08 -15.00 -4.33
C ARG A 81 6.10 -15.92 -5.00
N GLY A 82 7.34 -15.44 -5.19
CA GLY A 82 8.43 -16.22 -5.78
C GLY A 82 8.98 -17.34 -4.90
N ILE A 83 8.69 -17.32 -3.59
CA ILE A 83 9.14 -18.32 -2.61
C ILE A 83 8.03 -19.36 -2.39
N ASP A 84 6.83 -18.88 -2.09
CA ASP A 84 5.68 -19.72 -1.72
C ASP A 84 4.95 -20.28 -2.95
N SER A 85 5.26 -19.79 -4.16
CA SER A 85 4.68 -20.22 -5.44
C SER A 85 3.15 -20.10 -5.51
N ASP A 86 2.58 -19.13 -4.77
CA ASP A 86 1.14 -18.83 -4.76
C ASP A 86 0.85 -17.33 -4.51
N ASP A 87 -0.43 -16.96 -4.64
CA ASP A 87 -0.91 -15.58 -4.49
C ASP A 87 -1.44 -15.26 -3.08
N GLN A 88 -1.15 -16.11 -2.09
CA GLN A 88 -1.75 -15.99 -0.76
C GLN A 88 -1.35 -14.67 -0.09
N TYR A 89 -0.09 -14.26 -0.24
CA TYR A 89 0.44 -13.04 0.36
C TYR A 89 -0.03 -11.80 -0.38
N VAL A 90 -0.25 -11.89 -1.70
CA VAL A 90 -0.86 -10.81 -2.48
C VAL A 90 -2.30 -10.58 -2.01
N THR A 91 -3.04 -11.66 -1.77
CA THR A 91 -4.41 -11.61 -1.22
C THR A 91 -4.43 -11.04 0.21
N LYS A 92 -3.49 -11.44 1.07
CA LYS A 92 -3.34 -10.90 2.43
C LYS A 92 -3.00 -9.41 2.40
N ALA A 93 -2.02 -9.00 1.59
CA ALA A 93 -1.62 -7.60 1.44
C ALA A 93 -2.76 -6.72 0.92
N ARG A 94 -3.56 -7.20 -0.02
CA ARG A 94 -4.78 -6.52 -0.49
C ARG A 94 -5.76 -6.23 0.65
N ARG A 95 -6.00 -7.21 1.54
CA ARG A 95 -6.87 -7.03 2.72
C ARG A 95 -6.28 -6.04 3.72
N MET A 96 -4.98 -6.15 4.00
CA MET A 96 -4.27 -5.24 4.90
C MET A 96 -4.28 -3.79 4.39
N ALA A 97 -4.11 -3.59 3.08
CA ALA A 97 -4.18 -2.27 2.45
C ALA A 97 -5.57 -1.62 2.59
N ALA A 98 -6.63 -2.40 2.37
CA ALA A 98 -8.01 -1.93 2.56
C ALA A 98 -8.26 -1.49 4.01
N GLU A 99 -7.82 -2.30 4.97
CA GLU A 99 -7.99 -2.03 6.40
C GLU A 99 -7.19 -0.80 6.86
N LEU A 100 -5.95 -0.67 6.39
CA LEU A 100 -5.10 0.47 6.69
C LEU A 100 -5.73 1.79 6.25
N VAL A 101 -6.28 1.82 5.04
CA VAL A 101 -6.96 3.01 4.51
C VAL A 101 -8.23 3.32 5.30
N ARG A 102 -9.01 2.30 5.66
CA ARG A 102 -10.19 2.43 6.50
C ARG A 102 -9.85 3.07 7.85
N ILE A 103 -8.90 2.49 8.59
CA ILE A 103 -8.44 3.02 9.90
C ILE A 103 -7.92 4.45 9.76
N SER A 104 -7.11 4.73 8.74
CA SER A 104 -6.54 6.07 8.52
C SER A 104 -7.61 7.13 8.24
N SER A 105 -8.74 6.73 7.64
CA SER A 105 -9.89 7.62 7.44
C SER A 105 -10.66 7.90 8.73
N GLU A 106 -10.73 6.93 9.66
CA GLU A 106 -11.45 7.02 10.93
C GLU A 106 -10.69 7.84 11.98
N VAL A 107 -9.35 7.75 11.98
CA VAL A 107 -8.48 8.59 12.83
C VAL A 107 -8.74 10.09 12.58
N ARG A 108 -9.07 10.48 11.34
CA ARG A 108 -9.46 11.86 11.00
C ARG A 108 -10.79 12.28 11.62
N GLN A 109 -11.73 11.34 11.79
CA GLN A 109 -13.10 11.62 12.23
C GLN A 109 -13.25 11.66 13.76
N GLY A 110 -12.18 11.43 14.52
CA GLY A 110 -12.23 11.45 15.99
C GLY A 110 -12.93 10.24 16.60
N ALA A 111 -13.09 9.14 15.86
CA ALA A 111 -13.87 7.97 16.26
C ALA A 111 -13.17 7.02 17.28
N TYR A 112 -12.00 7.40 17.82
CA TYR A 112 -11.41 6.68 18.94
C TYR A 112 -11.90 7.24 20.27
N PRO A 113 -12.32 6.39 21.23
CA PRO A 113 -12.57 6.86 22.59
C PRO A 113 -11.27 7.45 23.15
N ARG A 114 -11.25 8.76 23.39
CA ARG A 114 -10.20 9.33 24.25
C ARG A 114 -10.47 8.82 25.65
N PHE A 115 -9.59 7.97 26.17
CA PHE A 115 -9.48 7.77 27.61
C PHE A 115 -8.96 9.06 28.21
N VAL A 116 -9.87 9.96 28.58
CA VAL A 116 -9.59 10.99 29.58
C VAL A 116 -9.78 10.35 30.94
N ASP A 117 -8.90 10.70 31.89
CA ASP A 117 -8.72 10.10 33.23
C ASP A 117 -9.96 10.18 34.15
N THR A 118 -11.13 10.52 33.60
CA THR A 118 -12.41 10.72 34.31
C THR A 118 -13.63 10.09 33.61
N GLY A 119 -13.47 9.30 32.54
CA GLY A 119 -14.55 8.51 31.92
C GLY A 119 -14.65 8.65 30.40
N VAL A 120 -15.39 7.74 29.76
CA VAL A 120 -15.58 7.71 28.29
C VAL A 120 -16.53 8.83 27.86
N VAL A 121 -16.03 9.79 27.08
CA VAL A 121 -16.86 10.80 26.40
C VAL A 121 -16.85 10.52 24.90
N TYR A 122 -18.03 10.30 24.32
CA TYR A 122 -18.20 10.27 22.87
C TYR A 122 -18.15 11.72 22.34
N ALA A 123 -17.13 12.06 21.57
CA ALA A 123 -17.06 13.36 20.92
C ALA A 123 -18.05 13.39 19.74
N ALA A 124 -19.15 14.13 19.87
CA ALA A 124 -20.01 14.44 18.74
C ALA A 124 -19.24 15.35 17.76
N SER A 125 -19.21 14.97 16.49
CA SER A 125 -18.63 15.78 15.41
C SER A 125 -19.27 17.17 15.40
N ALA A 126 -18.51 18.21 15.72
CA ALA A 126 -18.97 19.58 15.54
C ALA A 126 -19.03 19.87 14.03
N SER A 127 -20.25 19.88 13.50
CA SER A 127 -20.56 20.49 12.21
C SER A 127 -20.36 22.00 12.35
N LEU A 128 -19.32 22.56 11.72
CA LEU A 128 -19.24 24.01 11.50
C LEU A 128 -19.66 24.28 10.06
N SER A 129 -20.94 24.57 9.92
CA SER A 129 -21.48 25.36 8.82
C SER A 129 -21.09 26.83 9.01
N VAL A 130 -20.36 27.37 8.04
CA VAL A 130 -20.43 28.78 7.61
C VAL A 130 -20.36 28.79 6.09
#